data_AF-A0A924LND3-F1
#
_entry.id   AF-A0A924LND3-F1
#
_cell.length_a   1.000
_cell.length_b   1.000
_cell.length_c   1.000
_cell.angle_alpha   90.00
_cell.angle_beta   90.00
_cell.angle_gamma   90.00
#
_symmetry.space_group_name_H-M   'P 1'
#
loop_
_entity.id
_entity.type
_entity.pdbx_description
1 polymer ?
#
loop_
_entity_poly.entity_id
_entity_poly.type
_entity_poly.pdbx_seq_one_letter_code
_entity_poly.pdbx_strand_id
1 'polypeptide(L)'
;GAELAERVVALVLERDRLTAALRAQGWLLPDTQANFVWFPVGDRAPALAAAFDAAGLAVRPYATDGVRATIGEPEAGDRLLEVAAAFGPPDPNG
;
A
#
# COMPACT_ATOMS: atom_id res chain seq x y z
N GLY A 1 -16.48 4.35 -22.56
CA GLY A 1 -17.40 5.42 -22.16
C GLY A 1 -16.67 6.35 -21.21
N ALA A 2 -16.92 7.66 -21.27
CA ALA A 2 -16.20 8.68 -20.50
C ALA A 2 -16.06 8.36 -19.00
N GLU A 3 -17.08 7.74 -18.40
CA GLU A 3 -17.10 7.34 -16.98
C GLU A 3 -16.04 6.30 -16.59
N LEU A 4 -15.68 5.39 -17.51
CA LEU A 4 -14.60 4.41 -17.26
C LEU A 4 -13.23 5.10 -17.32
N ALA A 5 -13.08 6.08 -18.22
CA ALA A 5 -11.83 6.83 -18.36
C ALA A 5 -11.56 7.70 -17.12
N GLU A 6 -12.58 8.38 -16.59
CA GLU A 6 -12.46 9.19 -15.37
C GLU A 6 -12.08 8.34 -14.14
N ARG A 7 -12.68 7.16 -13.97
CA ARG A 7 -12.33 6.23 -12.89
C ARG A 7 -10.90 5.73 -13.00
N VAL A 8 -10.43 5.44 -14.22
CA VAL A 8 -9.04 5.02 -14.45
C VAL A 8 -8.06 6.15 -14.10
N VAL A 9 -8.34 7.38 -14.52
CA VAL A 9 -7.50 8.55 -14.18
C VAL A 9 -7.44 8.75 -12.67
N ALA A 10 -8.57 8.69 -11.98
CA ALA A 10 -8.62 8.81 -10.51
C ALA A 10 -7.77 7.73 -9.81
N LEU A 11 -7.85 6.47 -10.26
CA LEU A 11 -7.04 5.38 -9.73
C LEU A 11 -5.54 5.58 -9.96
N VAL A 12 -5.15 6.08 -11.13
CA VAL A 12 -3.74 6.37 -11.45
C VAL A 12 -3.20 7.49 -10.55
N LEU A 13 -3.95 8.59 -10.40
CA LEU A 13 -3.57 9.70 -9.54
C LEU A 13 -3.45 9.27 -8.08
N GLU A 14 -4.38 8.45 -7.60
CA GLU A 14 -4.35 7.94 -6.23
C GLU A 14 -3.16 7.00 -6.00
N ARG A 15 -2.86 6.11 -6.95
CA ARG A 15 -1.65 5.27 -6.89
C ARG A 15 -0.39 6.11 -6.78
N ASP A 16 -0.27 7.13 -7.62
CA ASP A 16 0.92 7.97 -7.67
C ASP A 16 1.07 8.77 -6.36
N ARG A 17 -0.03 9.27 -5.80
CA ARG A 17 -0.09 9.92 -4.48
C ARG A 17 0.39 8.98 -3.37
N LEU A 18 -0.20 7.78 -3.28
CA LEU A 18 0.14 6.81 -2.24
C LEU A 18 1.59 6.36 -2.34
N THR A 19 2.06 6.06 -3.56
CA THR A 19 3.43 5.63 -3.78
C THR A 19 4.43 6.71 -3.40
N ALA A 20 4.17 7.97 -3.76
CA ALA A 20 5.01 9.10 -3.37
C ALA A 20 5.05 9.29 -1.84
N ALA A 21 3.89 9.24 -1.17
CA ALA A 21 3.79 9.39 0.26
C ALA A 21 4.48 8.25 1.04
N LEU A 22 4.30 6.99 0.61
CA LEU A 22 4.98 5.85 1.21
C LEU A 22 6.50 5.93 1.02
N ARG A 23 6.98 6.35 -0.16
CA ARG A 23 8.41 6.61 -0.38
C ARG A 23 8.94 7.71 0.53
N ALA A 24 8.17 8.77 0.77
CA ALA A 24 8.53 9.82 1.71
C ALA A 24 8.61 9.33 3.17
N GLN A 25 7.85 8.29 3.53
CA GLN A 25 7.98 7.59 4.82
C GLN A 25 9.17 6.62 4.89
N GLY A 26 9.92 6.45 3.79
CA GLY A 26 11.08 5.55 3.71
C GLY A 26 10.76 4.15 3.17
N TRP A 27 9.54 3.90 2.67
CA TRP A 27 9.20 2.61 2.06
C TRP A 27 9.86 2.43 0.70
N LEU A 28 10.56 1.31 0.52
CA LEU A 28 11.10 0.86 -0.76
C LEU A 28 10.09 -0.05 -1.45
N LEU A 29 9.21 0.55 -2.25
CA LEU A 29 8.15 -0.15 -2.98
C LEU A 29 8.58 -0.37 -4.43
N PRO A 30 8.35 -1.58 -5.01
CA PRO A 30 8.53 -1.79 -6.43
C PRO A 30 7.50 -0.97 -7.23
N ASP A 31 7.90 -0.48 -8.40
CA ASP A 31 6.96 0.15 -9.32
C ASP A 31 5.94 -0.86 -9.84
N THR A 32 4.67 -0.48 -9.81
CA THR A 32 3.56 -1.33 -10.28
C THR A 32 2.56 -0.49 -11.06
N GLN A 33 2.13 -1.02 -12.20
CA GLN A 33 1.02 -0.43 -12.97
C GLN A 33 -0.35 -0.98 -12.56
N ALA A 34 -0.39 -1.89 -11.58
CA ALA A 34 -1.63 -2.46 -11.08
C ALA A 34 -2.28 -1.57 -10.01
N ASN A 35 -3.53 -1.88 -9.68
CA ASN A 35 -4.31 -1.23 -8.63
C ASN A 35 -3.95 -1.72 -7.21
N PHE A 36 -2.68 -1.96 -6.94
CA PHE A 36 -2.21 -2.39 -5.62
C PHE A 36 -0.81 -1.86 -5.33
N VAL A 37 -0.45 -1.79 -4.05
CA VAL A 37 0.91 -1.54 -3.55
C VAL A 37 1.47 -2.81 -2.93
N TRP A 38 2.76 -3.06 -3.11
CA TRP A 38 3.47 -4.20 -2.54
C TRP A 38 4.45 -3.75 -1.44
N PHE A 39 4.29 -4.30 -0.23
CA PHE A 39 5.15 -4.04 0.92
C PHE A 39 6.11 -5.22 1.14
N PRO A 40 7.39 -5.12 0.75
CA PRO A 40 8.38 -6.19 0.89
C PRO A 40 8.94 -6.23 2.33
N VAL A 41 8.12 -6.69 3.27
CA VAL A 41 8.46 -6.69 4.71
C VAL A 41 8.96 -8.03 5.25
N GLY A 42 9.12 -9.04 4.39
CA GLY A 42 9.68 -10.31 4.79
C GLY A 42 8.83 -11.02 5.87
N ASP A 43 9.49 -11.52 6.90
CA ASP A 43 8.87 -12.17 8.08
C ASP A 43 7.89 -11.26 8.84
N ARG A 44 7.94 -9.93 8.64
CA ARG A 44 6.99 -8.99 9.24
C ARG A 44 5.66 -8.92 8.49
N ALA A 45 5.48 -9.65 7.38
CA ALA A 45 4.27 -9.62 6.56
C ALA A 45 2.99 -9.96 7.33
N PRO A 46 2.94 -11.00 8.20
CA PRO A 46 1.74 -11.28 8.99
C PRO A 46 1.37 -10.14 9.94
N ALA A 47 2.37 -9.50 10.57
CA ALA A 47 2.15 -8.40 11.51
C ALA A 47 1.63 -7.15 10.79
N LEU A 48 2.21 -6.81 9.62
CA LEU A 48 1.73 -5.69 8.82
C LEU A 48 0.32 -5.95 8.28
N ALA A 49 0.03 -7.16 7.82
CA ALA A 49 -1.29 -7.53 7.34
C ALA A 49 -2.35 -7.41 8.44
N ALA A 50 -2.04 -7.85 9.67
CA ALA A 50 -2.93 -7.68 10.82
C ALA A 50 -3.18 -6.21 11.17
N ALA A 51 -2.15 -5.35 11.07
CA ALA A 51 -2.31 -3.91 11.30
C ALA A 51 -3.23 -3.24 10.26
N PHE A 52 -3.08 -3.61 8.99
CA PHE A 52 -3.98 -3.14 7.93
C PHE A 52 -5.41 -3.67 8.07
N ASP A 53 -5.57 -4.96 8.42
CA ASP A 53 -6.88 -5.57 8.65
C ASP A 53 -7.63 -4.89 9.80
N ALA A 54 -6.93 -4.57 10.90
CA ALA A 54 -7.48 -3.81 12.02
C ALA A 54 -7.96 -2.40 11.63
N ALA A 55 -7.39 -1.81 10.57
CA ALA A 55 -7.83 -0.53 10.01
C ALA A 55 -8.94 -0.67 8.95
N GLY A 56 -9.42 -1.90 8.70
CA GLY A 56 -10.45 -2.21 7.70
C GLY A 56 -9.95 -2.10 6.26
N LEU A 57 -8.66 -2.37 6.01
CA LEU A 57 -8.04 -2.29 4.69
C LEU A 57 -7.97 -3.66 4.03
N ALA A 58 -8.29 -3.72 2.75
CA ALA A 58 -8.24 -4.95 1.95
C ALA A 58 -6.79 -5.30 1.57
N VAL A 59 -6.17 -6.17 2.35
CA VAL A 59 -4.79 -6.63 2.13
C VAL A 59 -4.69 -8.14 2.02
N ARG A 60 -3.62 -8.60 1.36
CA ARG A 60 -3.30 -10.02 1.24
C ARG A 60 -1.83 -10.25 1.62
N PRO A 61 -1.54 -10.93 2.74
CA PRO A 61 -0.19 -11.39 3.04
C PRO A 61 0.20 -12.53 2.09
N TYR A 62 1.48 -12.58 1.74
CA TYR A 62 2.11 -13.65 1.00
C TYR A 62 3.23 -14.21 1.87
N ALA A 63 2.90 -15.25 2.64
CA ALA A 63 3.79 -15.93 3.57
C ALA A 63 4.72 -14.95 4.31
N THR A 64 6.03 -15.09 4.09
CA THR A 64 7.10 -14.24 4.62
C THR A 64 7.78 -13.43 3.53
N ASP A 65 7.11 -13.18 2.40
CA ASP A 65 7.64 -12.34 1.32
C ASP A 65 7.20 -10.88 1.50
N GLY A 66 5.92 -10.67 1.80
CA GLY A 66 5.35 -9.33 1.90
C GLY A 66 3.84 -9.27 1.92
N VAL A 67 3.31 -8.05 1.82
CA VAL A 67 1.87 -7.77 1.83
C VAL A 67 1.47 -7.01 0.58
N ARG A 68 0.42 -7.47 -0.09
CA ARG A 68 -0.22 -6.77 -1.20
C ARG A 68 -1.44 -6.01 -0.68
N ALA A 69 -1.45 -4.69 -0.80
CA ALA A 69 -2.59 -3.85 -0.45
C ALA A 69 -3.28 -3.32 -1.71
N THR A 70 -4.58 -3.58 -1.86
CA THR A 70 -5.34 -3.04 -3.01
C THR A 70 -5.58 -1.55 -2.82
N ILE A 71 -5.41 -0.77 -3.88
CA ILE A 71 -5.73 0.66 -3.90
C ILE A 71 -7.25 0.79 -4.05
N GLY A 72 -7.86 1.43 -3.06
CA GLY A 72 -9.28 1.68 -3.00
C GLY A 72 -9.60 3.16 -3.17
N GLU A 73 -10.57 3.62 -2.38
CA GLU A 73 -10.97 5.03 -2.30
C GLU A 73 -9.90 5.87 -1.55
N PRO A 74 -9.85 7.19 -1.77
CA PRO A 74 -8.86 8.07 -1.12
C PRO A 74 -8.80 7.93 0.41
N GLU A 75 -9.94 7.72 1.07
CA GLU A 75 -10.04 7.53 2.52
C GLU A 75 -9.45 6.20 2.98
N ALA A 76 -9.47 5.17 2.13
CA ALA A 76 -8.72 3.94 2.37
C ALA A 76 -7.22 4.16 2.15
N GLY A 77 -6.86 4.98 1.16
CA GLY A 77 -5.49 5.42 0.92
C GLY A 77 -4.88 6.14 2.12
N ASP A 78 -5.60 7.07 2.73
CA ASP A 78 -5.13 7.83 3.89
C ASP A 78 -4.89 6.93 5.10
N ARG A 79 -5.83 6.02 5.42
CA ARG A 79 -5.65 5.01 6.46
C ARG A 79 -4.45 4.10 6.19
N LEU A 80 -4.23 3.72 4.93
CA LEU A 80 -3.07 2.92 4.55
C LEU A 80 -1.77 3.67 4.84
N LEU A 81 -1.70 4.97 4.54
CA LEU A 81 -0.54 5.80 4.85
C LEU A 81 -0.29 5.93 6.36
N GLU A 82 -1.35 6.08 7.16
CA GLU A 82 -1.25 6.16 8.62
C GLU A 82 -0.71 4.87 9.23
N VAL A 83 -1.28 3.72 8.85
CA VAL A 83 -0.82 2.42 9.34
C VAL A 83 0.62 2.14 8.89
N ALA A 84 0.96 2.45 7.63
CA ALA A 84 2.30 2.27 7.11
C ALA A 84 3.33 3.17 7.84
N ALA A 85 2.98 4.42 8.16
CA ALA A 85 3.84 5.31 8.93
C ALA A 85 4.05 4.81 10.37
N ALA A 86 2.98 4.33 11.01
CA ALA A 86 3.03 3.82 12.38
C ALA A 86 3.82 2.51 12.48
N PHE A 87 3.72 1.63 11.47
CA PHE A 87 4.44 0.36 11.43
C PHE A 87 5.91 0.52 11.06
N GLY A 88 6.21 1.47 10.17
CA GLY A 88 7.54 1.80 9.69
C GLY A 88 8.12 0.81 8.67
N PRO A 89 8.96 1.27 7.74
CA PRO A 89 9.63 0.42 6.77
C PRO A 89 10.54 -0.63 7.45
N PRO A 90 10.88 -1.73 6.77
CA PRO A 90 11.93 -2.62 7.24
C PRO A 90 13.27 -1.86 7.33
N ASP A 91 14.12 -2.26 8.27
CA ASP A 91 15.47 -1.69 8.37
C ASP A 91 16.22 -1.99 7.07
N PRO A 92 16.71 -0.99 6.33
CA PRO A 92 17.47 -1.22 5.11
C PRO A 92 18.80 -1.96 5.35
N ASN A 93 19.26 -2.04 6.61
CA ASN A 93 20.48 -2.76 7.02
C ASN A 93 20.20 -4.03 7.83
N GLY A 94 18.93 -4.45 7.93
CA GLY A 94 18.53 -5.69 8.61
C GLY A 94 18.96 -6.94 7.88
#